data_AF-A0A7C6ZY17-F1
#
_entry.id   AF-A0A7C6ZY17-F1
#
_cell.length_a   1.000
_cell.length_b   1.000
_cell.length_c   1.000
_cell.angle_alpha   90.00
_cell.angle_beta   90.00
_cell.angle_gamma   90.00
#
_symmetry.space_group_name_H-M   'P 1'
#
loop_
_entity.id
_entity.type
_entity.pdbx_description
1 polymer ?
#
loop_
_entity_poly.entity_id
_entity_poly.type
_entity_poly.pdbx_seq_one_letter_code
_entity_poly.pdbx_strand_id
1 'polypeptide(L)'
;VVLSKDNIENYNIQDSILLQQKESLSAQYSENSDNVMFTDTENLYRLYKDGVLEYKYIPADTAQAGEASAAFNHAISFIEHRRSLVGEADIVLTRVVPEKRYYLLEFSYRINGAFAYYSDSEGRISAPIEIKANSERILECRWIIRKFSSTGKQYHSESFGDLLNKQIVVSYPEIINRETRYFSRLEQGYVFSIDDTGGELLMPGWIISTGEKDYFIPFLEKKG
;
A
#
# COMPACT_ATOMS: atom_id res chain seq x y z
N VAL A 1 13.83 -8.28 0.25
CA VAL A 1 12.77 -7.95 -0.73
C VAL A 1 13.23 -6.72 -1.47
N VAL A 2 13.14 -6.65 -2.79
CA VAL A 2 13.45 -5.44 -3.55
C VAL A 2 12.15 -4.76 -3.95
N LEU A 3 12.13 -3.44 -3.79
CA LEU A 3 11.03 -2.55 -4.13
C LEU A 3 11.40 -1.74 -5.39
N SER A 4 10.60 -1.83 -6.45
CA SER A 4 10.87 -1.08 -7.68
C SER A 4 9.61 -0.39 -8.24
N LYS A 5 9.85 0.74 -8.94
CA LYS A 5 8.88 1.46 -9.78
C LYS A 5 8.98 1.12 -11.28
N ASP A 6 9.88 0.21 -11.68
CA ASP A 6 10.10 -0.17 -13.10
C ASP A 6 8.82 -0.65 -13.81
N ASN A 7 7.84 -1.15 -13.05
CA ASN A 7 6.52 -1.50 -13.58
C ASN A 7 5.78 -0.29 -14.16
N ILE A 8 6.06 0.93 -13.70
CA ILE A 8 5.39 2.19 -14.05
C ILE A 8 6.16 2.99 -15.11
N GLU A 9 7.46 2.77 -15.23
CA GLU A 9 8.34 3.47 -16.20
C GLU A 9 8.35 2.86 -17.61
N ASN A 10 7.65 1.73 -17.81
CA ASN A 10 7.56 1.06 -19.10
C ASN A 10 6.41 1.58 -19.98
N TYR A 11 6.64 1.65 -21.30
CA TYR A 11 5.68 2.12 -22.31
C TYR A 11 4.30 1.40 -22.30
N ASN A 12 4.17 0.25 -21.64
CA ASN A 12 2.95 -0.56 -21.57
C ASN A 12 2.18 -0.45 -20.24
N ILE A 13 2.55 0.46 -19.32
CA ILE A 13 1.84 0.60 -18.05
C ILE A 13 0.37 1.01 -18.26
N GLN A 14 0.08 1.75 -19.33
CA GLN A 14 -1.29 2.13 -19.71
C GLN A 14 -2.15 0.92 -20.02
N ASP A 15 -1.60 -0.09 -20.70
CA ASP A 15 -2.32 -1.34 -20.97
C ASP A 15 -2.64 -2.10 -19.66
N SER A 16 -1.76 -2.00 -18.66
CA SER A 16 -1.95 -2.67 -17.38
C SER A 16 -2.91 -1.91 -16.45
N ILE A 17 -2.96 -0.59 -16.52
CA ILE A 17 -3.83 0.25 -15.67
C ILE A 17 -5.21 0.45 -16.29
N LEU A 18 -5.27 0.75 -17.59
CA LEU A 18 -6.50 1.10 -18.30
C LEU A 18 -7.18 -0.12 -18.90
N LEU A 19 -6.43 -1.20 -19.14
CA LEU A 19 -6.94 -2.46 -19.67
C LEU A 19 -7.76 -2.20 -20.95
N GLN A 20 -8.99 -2.69 -21.01
CA GLN A 20 -9.90 -2.52 -22.15
C GLN A 20 -10.40 -1.07 -22.31
N GLN A 21 -10.29 -0.22 -21.29
CA GLN A 21 -10.77 1.18 -21.35
C GLN A 21 -9.79 2.11 -22.09
N LYS A 22 -8.61 1.63 -22.47
CA LYS A 22 -7.61 2.46 -23.18
C LYS A 22 -8.13 3.07 -24.48
N GLU A 23 -9.06 2.40 -25.16
CA GLU A 23 -9.60 2.85 -26.44
C GLU A 23 -10.68 3.93 -26.28
N SER A 24 -11.31 4.03 -25.09
CA SER A 24 -12.34 5.03 -24.79
C SER A 24 -11.79 6.25 -24.04
N LEU A 25 -10.65 6.12 -23.37
CA LEU A 25 -10.06 7.17 -22.55
C LEU A 25 -9.15 8.09 -23.37
N SER A 26 -9.32 9.40 -23.18
CA SER A 26 -8.39 10.39 -23.72
C SER A 26 -7.23 10.59 -22.74
N ALA A 27 -6.00 10.44 -23.24
CA ALA A 27 -4.79 10.73 -22.47
C ALA A 27 -4.51 12.24 -22.50
N GLN A 28 -4.35 12.85 -21.33
CA GLN A 28 -3.93 14.23 -21.17
C GLN A 28 -2.55 14.25 -20.51
N TYR A 29 -1.56 14.69 -21.27
CA TYR A 29 -0.20 14.93 -20.79
C TYR A 29 -0.03 16.43 -20.64
N SER A 30 0.25 16.92 -19.44
CA SER A 30 0.77 18.27 -19.28
C SER A 30 2.29 18.17 -19.26
N GLU A 31 2.99 18.95 -20.09
CA GLU A 31 4.45 18.94 -20.17
C GLU A 31 5.16 19.24 -18.83
N ASN A 32 4.41 19.81 -17.86
CA ASN A 32 4.88 20.13 -16.51
C ASN A 32 4.17 19.35 -15.40
N SER A 33 3.36 18.32 -15.70
CA SER A 33 2.70 17.52 -14.65
C SER A 33 3.55 16.36 -14.16
N ASP A 34 3.55 16.14 -12.84
CA ASP A 34 4.13 14.95 -12.20
C ASP A 34 3.22 13.71 -12.28
N ASN A 35 2.19 13.78 -13.12
CA ASN A 35 1.28 12.68 -13.40
C ASN A 35 0.86 12.65 -14.86
N VAL A 36 0.36 11.48 -15.26
CA VAL A 36 -0.39 11.29 -16.51
C VAL A 36 -1.85 11.06 -16.15
N MET A 37 -2.75 11.73 -16.85
CA MET A 37 -4.20 11.63 -16.63
C MET A 37 -4.89 10.97 -17.82
N PHE A 38 -5.78 10.02 -17.54
CA PHE A 38 -6.63 9.36 -18.54
C PHE A 38 -8.08 9.55 -18.14
N THR A 39 -8.91 10.08 -19.03
CA THR A 39 -10.29 10.40 -18.67
C THR A 39 -11.25 10.23 -19.84
N ASP A 40 -12.49 9.86 -19.52
CA ASP A 40 -13.66 9.97 -20.40
C ASP A 40 -14.79 10.68 -19.64
N THR A 41 -16.05 10.48 -20.06
CA THR A 41 -17.23 11.07 -19.40
C THR A 41 -17.54 10.44 -18.03
N GLU A 42 -17.04 9.25 -17.76
CA GLU A 42 -17.39 8.45 -16.59
C GLU A 42 -16.21 8.21 -15.64
N ASN A 43 -15.00 8.10 -16.17
CA ASN A 43 -13.84 7.59 -15.46
C ASN A 43 -12.67 8.57 -15.57
N LEU A 44 -11.96 8.70 -14.45
CA LEU A 44 -10.72 9.45 -14.34
C LEU A 44 -9.67 8.55 -13.69
N TYR A 45 -8.53 8.38 -14.36
CA TYR A 45 -7.34 7.78 -13.81
C TYR A 45 -6.21 8.80 -13.77
N ARG A 46 -5.45 8.82 -12.69
CA ARG A 46 -4.19 9.57 -12.60
C ARG A 46 -3.09 8.65 -12.11
N LEU A 47 -1.99 8.64 -12.83
CA LEU A 47 -0.78 7.92 -12.46
C LEU A 47 0.34 8.91 -12.21
N TYR A 48 0.77 9.00 -10.96
CA TYR A 48 1.86 9.87 -10.54
C TYR A 48 3.21 9.18 -10.76
N LYS A 49 4.25 9.97 -11.02
CA LYS A 49 5.63 9.46 -11.19
C LYS A 49 6.13 8.70 -9.97
N ASP A 50 5.60 9.00 -8.79
CA ASP A 50 5.92 8.31 -7.55
C ASP A 50 5.21 6.95 -7.36
N GLY A 51 4.42 6.54 -8.34
CA GLY A 51 3.69 5.28 -8.36
C GLY A 51 2.37 5.28 -7.61
N VAL A 52 1.83 6.45 -7.27
CA VAL A 52 0.43 6.56 -6.84
C VAL A 52 -0.48 6.44 -8.07
N LEU A 53 -1.42 5.49 -8.02
CA LEU A 53 -2.55 5.40 -8.93
C LEU A 53 -3.81 5.89 -8.22
N GLU A 54 -4.47 6.88 -8.81
CA GLU A 54 -5.81 7.29 -8.44
C GLU A 54 -6.81 6.87 -9.52
N TYR A 55 -7.97 6.39 -9.09
CA TYR A 55 -9.16 6.23 -9.92
C TYR A 55 -10.33 6.97 -9.28
N LYS A 56 -11.17 7.57 -10.12
CA LYS A 56 -12.43 8.20 -9.72
C LYS A 56 -13.51 8.02 -10.77
N TYR A 57 -14.67 7.57 -10.33
CA TYR A 57 -15.92 7.66 -11.09
C TYR A 57 -16.43 9.11 -11.03
N ILE A 58 -16.58 9.75 -12.18
CA ILE A 58 -16.90 11.18 -12.33
C ILE A 58 -18.38 11.48 -12.04
N PRO A 59 -19.36 10.70 -12.53
CA PRO A 59 -20.76 11.01 -12.32
C PRO A 59 -21.11 11.04 -10.84
N ALA A 60 -22.00 11.97 -10.48
CA ALA A 60 -22.45 12.11 -9.11
C ALA A 60 -23.15 10.83 -8.67
N ASP A 61 -22.53 10.10 -7.74
CA ASP A 61 -23.13 8.90 -7.20
C ASP A 61 -24.12 9.24 -6.07
N THR A 62 -25.38 8.88 -6.30
CA THR A 62 -26.48 9.03 -5.34
C THR A 62 -26.91 7.69 -4.74
N ALA A 63 -26.31 6.60 -5.18
CA ALA A 63 -26.59 5.26 -4.67
C ALA A 63 -26.22 5.16 -3.18
N GLN A 64 -26.90 4.25 -2.49
CA GLN A 64 -26.50 3.83 -1.15
C GLN A 64 -25.40 2.77 -1.26
N ALA A 65 -24.72 2.48 -0.15
CA ALA A 65 -23.63 1.50 -0.13
C ALA A 65 -24.04 0.11 -0.64
N GLY A 66 -25.28 -0.30 -0.37
CA GLY A 66 -25.79 -1.63 -0.71
C GLY A 66 -25.07 -2.75 0.04
N GLU A 67 -25.00 -3.93 -0.57
CA GLU A 67 -24.38 -5.12 -0.01
C GLU A 67 -22.85 -5.04 0.03
N ALA A 68 -22.26 -5.29 1.20
CA ALA A 68 -20.80 -5.26 1.40
C ALA A 68 -20.05 -6.29 0.53
N SER A 69 -20.65 -7.47 0.32
CA SER A 69 -20.07 -8.54 -0.51
C SER A 69 -19.95 -8.12 -1.97
N ALA A 70 -20.95 -7.40 -2.50
CA ALA A 70 -20.92 -6.87 -3.85
C ALA A 70 -19.86 -5.78 -4.00
N ALA A 71 -19.78 -4.84 -3.04
CA ALA A 71 -18.73 -3.81 -3.01
C ALA A 71 -17.32 -4.44 -2.95
N PHE A 72 -17.14 -5.47 -2.12
CA PHE A 72 -15.89 -6.22 -2.05
C PHE A 72 -15.56 -6.93 -3.37
N ASN A 73 -16.53 -7.54 -4.03
CA ASN A 73 -16.34 -8.19 -5.33
C ASN A 73 -15.85 -7.21 -6.41
N HIS A 74 -16.37 -5.98 -6.42
CA HIS A 74 -15.89 -4.94 -7.32
C HIS A 74 -14.44 -4.56 -7.00
N ALA A 75 -14.13 -4.31 -5.73
CA ALA A 75 -12.79 -3.93 -5.30
C ALA A 75 -11.75 -5.00 -5.61
N ILE A 76 -12.02 -6.28 -5.28
CA ILE A 76 -11.08 -7.37 -5.55
C ILE A 76 -10.92 -7.60 -7.05
N SER A 77 -12.01 -7.51 -7.83
CA SER A 77 -11.91 -7.61 -9.29
C SER A 77 -10.98 -6.52 -9.84
N PHE A 78 -11.12 -5.28 -9.40
CA PHE A 78 -10.26 -4.18 -9.85
C PHE A 78 -8.78 -4.40 -9.53
N ILE A 79 -8.50 -4.96 -8.36
CA ILE A 79 -7.13 -5.34 -7.95
C ILE A 79 -6.60 -6.48 -8.81
N GLU A 80 -7.37 -7.56 -8.98
CA GLU A 80 -6.92 -8.77 -9.68
C GLU A 80 -6.62 -8.52 -11.16
N HIS A 81 -7.39 -7.67 -11.83
CA HIS A 81 -7.07 -7.28 -13.21
C HIS A 81 -5.72 -6.54 -13.33
N ARG A 82 -5.19 -6.03 -12.20
CA ARG A 82 -3.94 -5.26 -12.09
C ARG A 82 -2.89 -6.00 -11.26
N ARG A 83 -3.08 -7.30 -11.01
CA ARG A 83 -2.22 -8.13 -10.15
C ARG A 83 -0.75 -8.10 -10.53
N SER A 84 -0.45 -8.01 -11.84
CA SER A 84 0.92 -7.95 -12.36
C SER A 84 1.72 -6.74 -11.86
N LEU A 85 1.05 -5.68 -11.40
CA LEU A 85 1.69 -4.45 -10.94
C LEU A 85 2.47 -4.64 -9.64
N VAL A 86 2.17 -5.66 -8.83
CA VAL A 86 2.74 -5.81 -7.48
C VAL A 86 3.78 -6.92 -7.36
N GLY A 87 4.09 -7.61 -8.46
CA GLY A 87 5.08 -8.69 -8.47
C GLY A 87 4.65 -9.88 -7.60
N GLU A 88 5.52 -10.30 -6.68
CA GLU A 88 5.31 -11.49 -5.85
C GLU A 88 4.47 -11.23 -4.58
N ALA A 89 4.12 -9.98 -4.28
CA ALA A 89 3.37 -9.65 -3.07
C ALA A 89 1.90 -10.04 -3.17
N ASP A 90 1.34 -10.71 -2.17
CA ASP A 90 -0.10 -10.86 -1.97
C ASP A 90 -0.74 -9.53 -1.55
N ILE A 91 -2.00 -9.33 -1.94
CA ILE A 91 -2.82 -8.20 -1.48
C ILE A 91 -3.89 -8.75 -0.55
N VAL A 92 -3.94 -8.22 0.67
CA VAL A 92 -4.79 -8.74 1.76
C VAL A 92 -5.69 -7.62 2.26
N LEU A 93 -7.00 -7.88 2.36
CA LEU A 93 -7.95 -6.97 2.98
C LEU A 93 -7.64 -6.84 4.49
N THR A 94 -7.43 -5.63 4.98
CA THR A 94 -7.09 -5.35 6.37
C THR A 94 -8.20 -4.63 7.13
N ARG A 95 -9.02 -3.82 6.44
CA ARG A 95 -10.13 -3.10 7.08
C ARG A 95 -11.30 -2.89 6.12
N VAL A 96 -12.51 -2.91 6.68
CA VAL A 96 -13.76 -2.53 6.01
C VAL A 96 -14.45 -1.50 6.90
N VAL A 97 -14.65 -0.29 6.38
CA VAL A 97 -15.37 0.79 7.07
C VAL A 97 -16.67 1.06 6.32
N PRO A 98 -17.83 0.76 6.91
CA PRO A 98 -19.12 1.06 6.28
C PRO A 98 -19.41 2.56 6.34
N GLU A 99 -19.74 3.13 5.19
CA GLU A 99 -20.22 4.51 5.05
C GLU A 99 -21.63 4.49 4.46
N LYS A 100 -22.34 5.63 4.52
CA LYS A 100 -23.73 5.70 4.04
C LYS A 100 -23.88 5.29 2.57
N ARG A 101 -22.92 5.68 1.72
CA ARG A 101 -22.97 5.51 0.26
C ARG A 101 -22.00 4.47 -0.30
N TYR A 102 -21.05 4.01 0.50
CA TYR A 102 -20.01 3.09 0.05
C TYR A 102 -19.41 2.35 1.24
N TYR A 103 -18.52 1.40 0.97
CA TYR A 103 -17.59 0.82 1.93
C TYR A 103 -16.19 1.29 1.56
N LEU A 104 -15.44 1.78 2.55
CA LEU A 104 -14.00 1.98 2.42
C LEU A 104 -13.32 0.64 2.73
N LEU A 105 -12.68 0.08 1.72
CA LEU A 105 -11.96 -1.18 1.76
C LEU A 105 -10.47 -0.88 1.72
N GLU A 106 -9.75 -1.28 2.75
CA GLU A 106 -8.31 -1.09 2.87
C GLU A 106 -7.58 -2.40 2.72
N PHE A 107 -6.52 -2.38 1.92
CA PHE A 107 -5.68 -3.55 1.68
C PHE A 107 -4.22 -3.24 1.95
N SER A 108 -3.46 -4.28 2.29
CA SER A 108 -2.02 -4.22 2.51
C SER A 108 -1.30 -5.31 1.72
N TYR A 109 0.01 -5.15 1.58
CA TYR A 109 0.86 -6.14 0.91
C TYR A 109 1.39 -7.18 1.89
N ARG A 110 1.50 -8.43 1.43
CA ARG A 110 2.12 -9.52 2.19
C ARG A 110 3.11 -10.27 1.30
N ILE A 111 4.32 -10.49 1.80
CA ILE A 111 5.42 -11.09 1.06
C ILE A 111 6.00 -12.19 1.93
N ASN A 112 6.01 -13.42 1.41
CA ASN A 112 6.51 -14.60 2.14
C ASN A 112 5.90 -14.73 3.55
N GLY A 113 4.62 -14.38 3.69
CA GLY A 113 3.89 -14.46 4.96
C GLY A 113 4.06 -13.26 5.91
N ALA A 114 4.92 -12.29 5.61
CA ALA A 114 5.09 -11.07 6.41
C ALA A 114 4.47 -9.84 5.72
N PHE A 115 3.91 -8.90 6.48
CA PHE A 115 3.35 -7.67 5.91
C PHE A 115 4.44 -6.73 5.43
N ALA A 116 4.16 -6.01 4.34
CA ALA A 116 4.92 -4.84 3.91
C ALA A 116 4.04 -3.60 4.10
N TYR A 117 4.32 -2.84 5.15
CA TYR A 117 3.56 -1.67 5.53
C TYR A 117 4.01 -0.43 4.80
N TYR A 118 3.02 0.36 4.38
CA TYR A 118 3.26 1.68 3.84
C TYR A 118 3.30 2.69 4.98
N SER A 119 4.39 3.44 5.05
CA SER A 119 4.52 4.63 5.88
C SER A 119 4.15 5.85 5.06
N ASP A 120 3.18 6.63 5.54
CA ASP A 120 2.85 7.91 4.95
C ASP A 120 3.92 8.98 5.26
N SER A 121 3.69 10.20 4.77
CA SER A 121 4.57 11.35 4.96
C SER A 121 4.72 11.80 6.42
N GLU A 122 3.81 11.39 7.31
CA GLU A 122 3.89 11.66 8.75
C GLU A 122 4.64 10.55 9.51
N GLY A 123 5.11 9.52 8.79
CA GLY A 123 5.77 8.36 9.40
C GLY A 123 4.78 7.39 10.04
N ARG A 124 3.49 7.48 9.71
CA ARG A 124 2.44 6.61 10.24
C ARG A 124 2.12 5.49 9.27
N ILE A 125 1.78 4.33 9.82
CA ILE A 125 1.35 3.21 8.99
C ILE A 125 -0.05 3.49 8.46
N SER A 126 -0.19 3.48 7.14
CA SER A 126 -1.45 3.67 6.43
C SER A 126 -1.68 2.57 5.41
N ALA A 127 -2.91 2.48 4.90
CA ALA A 127 -3.25 1.51 3.88
C ALA A 127 -2.61 1.91 2.54
N PRO A 128 -1.78 1.05 1.91
CA PRO A 128 -1.27 1.33 0.57
C PRO A 128 -2.35 1.27 -0.51
N ILE A 129 -3.48 0.62 -0.23
CA ILE A 129 -4.60 0.51 -1.17
C ILE A 129 -5.87 0.84 -0.41
N GLU A 130 -6.56 1.87 -0.87
CA GLU A 130 -7.85 2.32 -0.37
C GLU A 130 -8.83 2.32 -1.54
N ILE A 131 -9.93 1.58 -1.41
CA ILE A 131 -10.98 1.50 -2.43
C ILE A 131 -12.32 1.85 -1.79
N LYS A 132 -12.98 2.88 -2.31
CA LYS A 132 -14.37 3.20 -1.99
C LYS A 132 -15.26 2.54 -3.03
N ALA A 133 -16.08 1.59 -2.62
CA ALA A 133 -16.98 0.87 -3.50
C ALA A 133 -18.37 0.72 -2.88
N ASN A 134 -19.40 0.69 -3.72
CA ASN A 134 -20.75 0.31 -3.33
C ASN A 134 -21.13 -0.99 -4.06
N SER A 135 -22.36 -1.46 -3.88
CA SER A 135 -22.81 -2.70 -4.53
C SER A 135 -22.84 -2.65 -6.06
N GLU A 136 -22.81 -1.45 -6.66
CA GLU A 136 -22.87 -1.27 -8.11
C GLU A 136 -21.50 -1.17 -8.76
N ARG A 137 -20.53 -0.49 -8.12
CA ARG A 137 -19.24 -0.14 -8.72
C ARG A 137 -18.20 0.34 -7.71
N ILE A 138 -16.99 0.57 -8.21
CA ILE A 138 -15.96 1.37 -7.52
C ILE A 138 -16.21 2.84 -7.79
N LEU A 139 -16.10 3.65 -6.74
CA LEU A 139 -16.25 5.10 -6.79
C LEU A 139 -14.90 5.79 -6.82
N GLU A 140 -13.99 5.37 -5.96
CA GLU A 140 -12.65 5.94 -5.86
C GLU A 140 -11.64 4.84 -5.48
N CYS A 141 -10.42 4.95 -5.98
CA CYS A 141 -9.30 4.15 -5.52
C CYS A 141 -8.06 5.03 -5.39
N ARG A 142 -7.29 4.84 -4.32
CA ARG A 142 -5.91 5.30 -4.17
C ARG A 142 -5.04 4.08 -3.93
N TRP A 143 -4.02 3.89 -4.77
CA TRP A 143 -3.14 2.73 -4.74
C TRP A 143 -1.67 3.15 -4.85
N ILE A 144 -0.88 2.91 -3.81
CA ILE A 144 0.57 3.01 -3.81
C ILE A 144 1.16 1.77 -4.47
N ILE A 145 1.38 1.83 -5.77
CA ILE A 145 1.86 0.70 -6.54
C ILE A 145 3.36 0.54 -6.31
N ARG A 146 3.75 -0.69 -5.96
CA ARG A 146 5.14 -1.11 -5.85
C ARG A 146 5.28 -2.55 -6.32
N LYS A 147 6.30 -2.82 -7.12
CA LYS A 147 6.63 -4.19 -7.53
C LYS A 147 7.60 -4.78 -6.51
N PHE A 148 7.21 -5.93 -5.95
CA PHE A 148 8.02 -6.64 -4.98
C PHE A 148 8.65 -7.89 -5.59
N SER A 149 9.93 -8.10 -5.33
CA SER A 149 10.67 -9.32 -5.70
C SER A 149 11.51 -9.85 -4.55
N SER A 150 11.56 -11.18 -4.41
CA SER A 150 12.37 -11.84 -3.39
C SER A 150 13.83 -11.94 -3.83
N THR A 151 14.76 -11.50 -2.97
CA THR A 151 16.21 -11.57 -3.23
C THR A 151 16.89 -12.81 -2.61
N GLY A 152 16.11 -13.79 -2.15
CA GLY A 152 16.60 -14.97 -1.43
C GLY A 152 16.55 -14.81 0.10
N LYS A 153 17.04 -15.83 0.83
CA LYS A 153 17.02 -15.84 2.30
C LYS A 153 18.16 -14.99 2.85
N GLN A 154 17.82 -14.00 3.68
CA GLN A 154 18.78 -13.28 4.52
C GLN A 154 18.59 -13.73 5.97
N TYR A 155 19.70 -13.96 6.67
CA TYR A 155 19.68 -14.43 8.05
C TYR A 155 19.84 -13.26 9.01
N HIS A 156 18.76 -12.94 9.70
CA HIS A 156 18.72 -11.87 10.70
C HIS A 156 18.44 -12.44 12.09
N SER A 157 18.76 -11.67 13.13
CA SER A 157 18.34 -12.01 14.50
C SER A 157 16.92 -11.50 14.75
N GLU A 158 15.99 -12.42 14.90
CA GLU A 158 14.59 -12.18 15.25
C GLU A 158 14.34 -12.25 16.77
N SER A 159 15.40 -12.07 17.58
CA SER A 159 15.31 -12.20 19.04
C SER A 159 14.52 -11.05 19.64
N PHE A 160 13.33 -11.35 20.17
CA PHE A 160 12.53 -10.38 20.93
C PHE A 160 13.26 -9.89 22.20
N GLY A 161 14.10 -10.73 22.80
CA GLY A 161 14.93 -10.34 23.93
C GLY A 161 16.01 -9.32 23.55
N ASP A 162 16.59 -9.41 22.35
CA ASP A 162 17.53 -8.42 21.85
C ASP A 162 16.82 -7.10 21.51
N LEU A 163 15.62 -7.18 20.94
CA LEU A 163 14.78 -6.00 20.70
C LEU A 163 14.56 -5.22 22.00
N LEU A 164 14.04 -5.87 23.04
CA LEU A 164 13.71 -5.22 24.31
C LEU A 164 14.95 -4.70 25.05
N ASN A 165 15.98 -5.53 25.20
CA ASN A 165 17.08 -5.23 26.11
C ASN A 165 18.23 -4.46 25.45
N LYS A 166 18.30 -4.43 24.10
CA LYS A 166 19.39 -3.77 23.37
C LYS A 166 18.85 -2.67 22.47
N GLN A 167 17.96 -2.98 21.53
CA GLN A 167 17.57 -2.02 20.51
C GLN A 167 16.66 -0.92 21.06
N ILE A 168 15.58 -1.28 21.76
CA ILE A 168 14.63 -0.29 22.29
C ILE A 168 15.28 0.57 23.38
N VAL A 169 16.02 -0.03 24.31
CA VAL A 169 16.70 0.72 25.39
C VAL A 169 17.64 1.79 24.86
N VAL A 170 18.31 1.53 23.73
CA VAL A 170 19.31 2.45 23.16
C VAL A 170 18.67 3.45 22.21
N SER A 171 17.81 3.00 21.29
CA SER A 171 17.34 3.82 20.16
C SER A 171 15.98 4.46 20.39
N TYR A 172 15.13 3.85 21.23
CA TYR A 172 13.75 4.29 21.45
C TYR A 172 13.29 4.10 22.90
N PRO A 173 14.03 4.63 23.91
CA PRO A 173 13.71 4.42 25.32
C PRO A 173 12.31 4.93 25.70
N GLU A 174 11.76 5.90 24.96
CA GLU A 174 10.39 6.40 25.10
C GLU A 174 9.33 5.30 24.93
N ILE A 175 9.62 4.23 24.17
CA ILE A 175 8.72 3.08 24.04
C ILE A 175 8.52 2.41 25.41
N ILE A 176 9.54 2.35 26.27
CA ILE A 176 9.42 1.72 27.60
C ILE A 176 8.87 2.71 28.63
N ASN A 177 9.24 3.98 28.52
CA ASN A 177 8.95 5.02 29.51
C ASN A 177 7.55 5.66 29.36
N ARG A 178 6.75 5.23 28.39
CA ARG A 178 5.39 5.72 28.17
C ARG A 178 4.45 5.40 29.34
N GLU A 179 3.50 6.30 29.59
CA GLU A 179 2.44 6.08 30.58
C GLU A 179 1.49 4.95 30.15
N THR A 180 1.09 4.95 28.87
CA THR A 180 0.19 3.94 28.30
C THR A 180 0.97 2.73 27.81
N ARG A 181 0.92 1.60 28.53
CA ARG A 181 1.73 0.41 28.25
C ARG A 181 1.16 -0.58 27.23
N TYR A 182 0.16 -0.19 26.46
CA TYR A 182 -0.42 -1.05 25.42
C TYR A 182 0.15 -0.69 24.04
N PHE A 183 0.48 -1.72 23.26
CA PHE A 183 0.81 -1.58 21.85
C PHE A 183 -0.43 -1.95 21.03
N SER A 184 -0.76 -1.14 20.02
CA SER A 184 -1.77 -1.51 19.02
C SER A 184 -1.22 -2.51 18.01
N ARG A 185 0.12 -2.60 17.89
CA ARG A 185 0.82 -3.57 17.05
C ARG A 185 2.20 -3.88 17.62
N LEU A 186 2.58 -5.15 17.56
CA LEU A 186 3.94 -5.63 17.79
C LEU A 186 4.14 -6.88 16.95
N GLU A 187 4.80 -6.75 15.82
CA GLU A 187 5.02 -7.85 14.88
C GLU A 187 6.23 -7.61 13.99
N GLN A 188 6.54 -8.59 13.16
CA GLN A 188 7.63 -8.53 12.20
C GLN A 188 7.10 -8.20 10.81
N GLY A 189 7.89 -7.46 10.04
CA GLY A 189 7.52 -7.15 8.66
C GLY A 189 8.52 -6.24 7.98
N TYR A 190 8.07 -5.70 6.87
CA TYR A 190 8.77 -4.69 6.08
C TYR A 190 8.03 -3.36 6.19
N VAL A 191 8.76 -2.26 6.01
CA VAL A 191 8.19 -0.93 5.88
C VAL A 191 8.76 -0.31 4.61
N PHE A 192 7.90 0.39 3.86
CA PHE A 192 8.31 1.19 2.73
C PHE A 192 7.55 2.53 2.72
N SER A 193 8.10 3.51 2.01
CA SER A 193 7.54 4.86 1.86
C SER A 193 7.29 5.22 0.39
N ILE A 194 6.71 6.39 0.15
CA ILE A 194 6.50 6.91 -1.21
C ILE A 194 7.81 7.30 -1.89
N ASP A 195 8.81 7.67 -1.09
CA ASP A 195 10.14 8.13 -1.51
C ASP A 195 11.05 6.96 -1.91
N ASP A 196 10.70 5.74 -1.49
CA ASP A 196 11.39 4.50 -1.86
C ASP A 196 11.13 4.21 -3.35
N THR A 197 12.02 4.74 -4.18
CA THR A 197 11.86 4.85 -5.64
C THR A 197 12.83 3.96 -6.43
N GLY A 198 13.98 3.62 -5.84
CA GLY A 198 15.17 3.22 -6.60
C GLY A 198 15.60 1.76 -6.48
N GLY A 199 14.70 0.77 -6.48
CA GLY A 199 15.12 -0.63 -6.43
C GLY A 199 15.65 -1.05 -5.06
N GLU A 200 15.19 -0.39 -3.99
CA GLU A 200 15.73 -0.53 -2.65
C GLU A 200 15.46 -1.91 -2.05
N LEU A 201 16.44 -2.41 -1.30
CA LEU A 201 16.27 -3.62 -0.50
C LEU A 201 15.50 -3.27 0.78
N LEU A 202 14.24 -3.70 0.87
CA LEU A 202 13.48 -3.65 2.11
C LEU A 202 14.10 -4.59 3.14
N MET A 203 14.56 -3.99 4.23
CA MET A 203 15.07 -4.69 5.39
C MET A 203 13.91 -5.20 6.23
N PRO A 204 13.95 -6.45 6.72
CA PRO A 204 12.98 -6.92 7.69
C PRO A 204 13.25 -6.28 9.06
N GLY A 205 12.20 -6.04 9.83
CA GLY A 205 12.30 -5.44 11.14
C GLY A 205 11.09 -5.69 12.04
N TRP A 206 11.22 -5.22 13.27
CA TRP A 206 10.12 -5.11 14.21
C TRP A 206 9.32 -3.85 13.95
N ILE A 207 8.00 -3.98 13.94
CA ILE A 207 7.05 -2.89 13.79
C ILE A 207 6.27 -2.79 15.09
N ILE A 208 6.34 -1.62 15.71
CA ILE A 208 5.67 -1.33 16.98
C ILE A 208 4.78 -0.12 16.77
N SER A 209 3.47 -0.32 16.90
CA SER A 209 2.50 0.77 16.85
C SER A 209 2.03 1.13 18.24
N THR A 210 1.99 2.43 18.50
CA THR A 210 1.44 3.03 19.71
C THR A 210 0.23 3.88 19.33
N GLY A 211 -0.50 4.40 20.32
CA GLY A 211 -1.55 5.38 20.03
C GLY A 211 -1.01 6.66 19.34
N GLU A 212 0.28 6.94 19.51
CA GLU A 212 0.91 8.20 19.12
C GLU A 212 1.83 8.06 17.91
N LYS A 213 2.55 6.95 17.78
CA LYS A 213 3.64 6.79 16.82
C LYS A 213 3.82 5.33 16.39
N ASP A 214 4.29 5.16 15.16
CA ASP A 214 4.75 3.88 14.64
C ASP A 214 6.29 3.86 14.63
N TYR A 215 6.86 2.73 15.05
CA TYR A 215 8.30 2.52 15.13
C TYR A 215 8.69 1.36 14.23
N PHE A 216 9.74 1.56 13.44
CA PHE A 216 10.35 0.53 12.63
C PHE A 216 11.79 0.31 13.09
N ILE A 217 12.06 -0.90 13.58
CA ILE A 217 13.34 -1.28 14.17
C ILE A 217 13.91 -2.43 13.33
N PRO A 218 14.86 -2.17 12.41
CA PRO A 218 15.47 -3.20 11.59
C PRO A 218 16.07 -4.33 12.43
N PHE A 219 16.00 -5.57 11.95
CA PHE A 219 16.66 -6.66 12.64
C PHE A 219 18.18 -6.48 12.67
N LEU A 220 18.80 -7.02 13.72
CA LEU A 220 20.26 -7.08 13.81
C LEU A 220 20.79 -8.12 12.82
N GLU A 221 21.80 -7.75 12.04
CA GLU A 221 22.51 -8.70 11.20
C GLU A 221 23.16 -9.77 12.09
N LYS A 222 22.99 -11.04 11.72
CA LYS A 222 23.80 -12.11 12.31
C LYS A 222 25.16 -12.07 11.61
N LYS A 223 26.20 -11.70 12.35
CA LYS A 223 27.57 -12.03 11.93
C LYS A 223 27.68 -13.55 11.88
N GLY A 224 28.03 -14.08 10.72
CA GLY A 224 28.30 -15.50 10.51
C GLY A 224 29.48 -16.01 11.31
#